data_AF-A0A0N1P1T2-F1
#
_entry.id   AF-A0A0N1P1T2-F1
#
_cell.length_a   1.000
_cell.length_b   1.000
_cell.length_c   1.000
_cell.angle_alpha   90.00
_cell.angle_beta   90.00
_cell.angle_gamma   90.00
#
_symmetry.space_group_name_H-M   'P 1'
#
loop_
_entity.id
_entity.type
_entity.pdbx_description
1 polymer ?
#
loop_
_entity_poly.entity_id
_entity_poly.type
_entity_poly.pdbx_seq_one_letter_code
_entity_poly.pdbx_strand_id
1 'polypeptide(L)'
;MERDGAGLPKRARLRVGYDKLGLEENWDSIVACDPAQGLVEAKSSENASQGLFDVLQTRWKIVPLEPGSDAPTTVKLDVNVKFRNPVYDQMFAQVEQKVAGAMISAFEKRVKQLDEKL
;
A
#
# COMPACT_ATOMS: atom_id res chain seq x y z
N MET A 1 8.64 -3.30 -11.19
CA MET A 1 7.84 -4.26 -10.40
C MET A 1 8.15 -5.64 -10.93
N GLU A 2 8.47 -6.58 -10.03
CA GLU A 2 8.78 -7.97 -10.37
C GLU A 2 7.55 -8.86 -10.13
N ARG A 3 7.36 -9.89 -10.96
CA ARG A 3 6.22 -10.81 -10.88
C ARG A 3 6.67 -12.25 -10.61
N ASP A 4 5.80 -13.07 -10.03
CA ASP A 4 6.01 -14.51 -9.84
C ASP A 4 5.66 -15.32 -11.10
N GLY A 5 5.76 -16.66 -11.00
CA GLY A 5 5.44 -17.58 -12.09
C GLY A 5 3.97 -17.59 -12.50
N ALA A 6 3.06 -17.08 -11.65
CA ALA A 6 1.65 -16.89 -11.96
C ALA A 6 1.35 -15.48 -12.52
N GLY A 7 2.39 -14.65 -12.68
CA GLY A 7 2.25 -13.28 -13.14
C GLY A 7 1.75 -12.31 -12.08
N LEU A 8 1.63 -12.71 -10.81
CA LEU A 8 1.23 -11.82 -9.73
C LEU A 8 2.42 -10.98 -9.24
N PRO A 9 2.21 -9.75 -8.76
CA PRO A 9 3.28 -8.94 -8.18
C PRO A 9 3.94 -9.66 -6.99
N LYS A 10 5.27 -9.75 -7.00
CA LYS A 10 6.04 -10.33 -5.88
C LYS A 10 7.05 -9.36 -5.26
N ARG A 11 7.47 -8.34 -6.02
CA ARG A 11 8.31 -7.25 -5.50
C ARG A 11 7.94 -5.92 -6.12
N ALA A 12 7.90 -4.88 -5.28
CA ALA A 12 7.66 -3.51 -5.69
C ALA A 12 8.72 -2.59 -5.06
N ARG A 13 9.03 -1.50 -5.75
CA ARG A 13 9.85 -0.42 -5.19
C ARG A 13 8.98 0.81 -5.08
N LEU A 14 8.90 1.38 -3.90
CA LEU A 14 8.18 2.62 -3.63
C LEU A 14 9.21 3.71 -3.32
N ARG A 15 9.03 4.89 -3.90
CA ARG A 15 9.76 6.08 -3.48
C ARG A 15 8.86 6.86 -2.54
N VAL A 16 9.29 7.07 -1.30
CA VAL A 16 8.55 7.82 -0.29
C VAL A 16 9.35 9.05 0.07
N GLY A 17 8.69 10.21 0.12
CA GLY A 17 9.31 11.48 0.46
C GLY A 17 8.47 12.28 1.45
N TYR A 18 9.16 12.97 2.36
CA TYR A 18 8.60 14.03 3.18
C TYR A 18 9.29 15.34 2.81
N ASP A 19 8.75 16.01 1.79
CA ASP A 19 9.33 17.24 1.24
C ASP A 19 9.57 18.30 2.32
N LYS A 20 8.65 18.42 3.30
CA LYS A 20 8.77 19.38 4.41
C LYS A 20 9.98 19.13 5.32
N LEU A 21 10.50 17.90 5.33
CA LEU A 21 11.66 17.49 6.14
C LEU A 21 12.90 17.21 5.26
N GLY A 22 12.79 17.37 3.94
CA GLY A 22 13.85 17.02 3.00
C GLY A 22 14.23 15.54 3.02
N LEU A 23 13.31 14.67 3.47
CA LEU A 23 13.56 13.23 3.56
C LEU A 23 13.03 12.55 2.31
N GLU A 24 13.82 11.64 1.75
CA GLU A 24 13.39 10.81 0.63
C GLU A 24 14.08 9.46 0.70
N GLU A 25 13.33 8.40 0.41
CA GLU A 25 13.85 7.05 0.43
C GLU A 25 13.23 6.19 -0.67
N ASN A 26 14.04 5.29 -1.24
CA ASN A 26 13.55 4.19 -2.04
C ASN A 26 13.42 2.94 -1.18
N TRP A 27 12.23 2.37 -1.18
CA TRP A 27 11.87 1.25 -0.35
C TRP A 27 11.52 0.04 -1.21
N ASP A 28 12.17 -1.09 -0.93
CA ASP A 28 11.92 -2.35 -1.59
C ASP A 28 10.96 -3.23 -0.76
N SER A 29 9.79 -3.51 -1.32
CA SER A 29 8.75 -4.34 -0.73
C SER A 29 8.75 -5.75 -1.30
N ILE A 30 8.44 -6.72 -0.45
CA ILE A 30 7.94 -8.03 -0.84
C ILE A 30 6.43 -7.92 -0.92
N VAL A 31 5.85 -8.44 -2.00
CA VAL A 31 4.40 -8.42 -2.24
C VAL A 31 3.86 -9.84 -2.24
N ALA A 32 2.77 -10.05 -1.53
CA ALA A 32 1.99 -11.27 -1.54
C ALA A 32 0.58 -10.96 -2.06
N CYS A 33 0.05 -11.84 -2.90
CA CYS A 33 -1.29 -11.71 -3.44
C CYS A 33 -2.06 -13.01 -3.22
N ASP A 34 -3.30 -12.90 -2.76
CA ASP A 34 -4.26 -13.99 -2.72
C ASP A 34 -5.54 -13.55 -3.46
N PRO A 35 -5.64 -13.87 -4.77
CA PRO A 35 -6.81 -13.51 -5.56
C PRO A 35 -8.11 -14.16 -5.07
N ALA A 36 -8.05 -15.35 -4.47
CA ALA A 36 -9.23 -16.04 -3.98
C ALA A 36 -9.85 -15.32 -2.78
N GLN A 37 -9.02 -14.62 -2.00
CA GLN A 37 -9.46 -13.79 -0.87
C GLN A 37 -9.54 -12.29 -1.18
N GLY A 38 -9.20 -11.88 -2.41
CA GLY A 38 -9.11 -10.47 -2.80
C GLY A 38 -8.05 -9.70 -2.02
N LEU A 39 -6.93 -10.35 -1.67
CA LEU A 39 -5.90 -9.80 -0.80
C LEU A 39 -4.63 -9.40 -1.56
N VAL A 40 -4.09 -8.23 -1.24
CA VAL A 40 -2.75 -7.81 -1.64
C VAL A 40 -2.03 -7.22 -0.43
N GLU A 41 -0.89 -7.78 -0.07
CA GLU A 41 -0.07 -7.29 1.03
C GLU A 41 1.33 -6.93 0.53
N ALA A 42 1.82 -5.75 0.89
CA ALA A 42 3.17 -5.32 0.63
C ALA A 42 3.86 -4.99 1.95
N LYS A 43 5.01 -5.61 2.21
CA LYS A 43 5.79 -5.44 3.44
C LYS A 43 7.25 -5.12 3.14
N SER A 44 7.92 -4.43 4.06
CA SER A 44 9.34 -4.12 3.98
C SER A 44 10.15 -5.39 3.88
N SER A 45 11.06 -5.43 2.90
CA SER A 45 12.06 -6.49 2.86
C SER A 45 13.01 -6.34 4.04
N GLU A 46 13.51 -7.46 4.57
CA GLU A 46 14.45 -7.49 5.69
C GLU A 46 15.77 -6.74 5.38
N ASN A 47 16.09 -6.61 4.08
CA ASN A 47 17.25 -5.86 3.59
C ASN A 47 17.05 -4.32 3.59
N ALA A 48 15.86 -3.82 3.93
CA ALA A 48 15.61 -2.38 4.08
C ALA A 48 16.17 -1.79 5.40
N SER A 49 17.15 -2.48 6.02
CA SER A 49 17.58 -2.27 7.41
C SER A 49 18.24 -0.90 7.71
N GLN A 50 18.53 -0.10 6.68
CA GLN A 50 19.13 1.25 6.79
C GLN A 50 18.13 2.39 6.50
N GLY A 51 16.86 2.06 6.25
CA GLY A 51 15.82 3.02 5.86
C GLY A 51 15.22 3.86 6.99
N LEU A 52 14.44 4.89 6.63
CA LEU A 52 13.62 5.75 7.51
C LEU A 52 12.62 4.91 8.33
N PHE A 53 12.11 3.85 7.72
CA PHE A 53 11.10 2.98 8.30
C PHE A 53 11.72 1.73 8.95
N ASP A 54 11.26 1.44 10.16
CA ASP A 54 11.45 0.15 10.82
C ASP A 54 10.43 -0.87 10.27
N VAL A 55 9.17 -0.43 10.13
CA VAL A 55 8.08 -1.20 9.51
C VAL A 55 7.36 -0.32 8.51
N LEU A 56 7.10 -0.87 7.33
CA LEU A 56 6.12 -0.34 6.40
C LEU A 56 5.36 -1.53 5.83
N GLN A 57 4.06 -1.57 6.08
CA GLN A 57 3.19 -2.64 5.59
C GLN A 57 1.87 -2.03 5.14
N THR A 58 1.41 -2.46 3.99
CA THR A 58 0.07 -2.14 3.49
C THR A 58 -0.63 -3.42 3.15
N ARG A 59 -1.89 -3.54 3.57
CA ARG A 59 -2.73 -4.69 3.30
C ARG A 59 -4.05 -4.20 2.71
N TRP A 60 -4.29 -4.56 1.46
CA TRP A 60 -5.51 -4.29 0.73
C TRP A 60 -6.39 -5.52 0.74
N LYS A 61 -7.67 -5.33 1.03
CA LYS A 61 -8.71 -6.34 0.86
C LYS A 61 -9.82 -5.77 -0.01
N ILE A 62 -10.07 -6.40 -1.13
CA ILE A 62 -11.02 -5.98 -2.15
C ILE A 62 -11.97 -7.15 -2.39
N VAL A 63 -13.19 -7.05 -1.89
CA VAL A 63 -14.17 -8.16 -1.95
C VAL A 63 -15.54 -7.64 -2.34
N PRO A 64 -16.31 -8.38 -3.16
CA PRO A 64 -17.68 -8.01 -3.44
C PRO A 64 -18.51 -8.01 -2.15
N LEU A 65 -19.45 -7.07 -2.01
CA LEU A 65 -20.36 -7.06 -0.87
C LEU A 65 -21.26 -8.30 -0.87
N GLU A 66 -21.66 -8.75 -2.05
CA GLU A 66 -22.40 -9.98 -2.28
C GLU A 66 -21.73 -10.79 -3.40
N PRO A 67 -21.32 -12.05 -3.14
CA PRO A 67 -20.69 -12.88 -4.16
C PRO A 67 -21.64 -13.19 -5.32
N GLY A 68 -21.19 -13.01 -6.57
CA GLY A 68 -21.92 -13.42 -7.77
C GLY A 68 -22.98 -12.44 -8.28
N SER A 69 -23.03 -11.21 -7.76
CA SER A 69 -23.85 -10.13 -8.29
C SER A 69 -22.97 -8.96 -8.75
N ASP A 70 -23.55 -8.01 -9.50
CA ASP A 70 -22.94 -6.70 -9.79
C ASP A 70 -22.95 -5.78 -8.54
N ALA A 71 -22.90 -6.36 -7.34
CA ALA A 71 -22.92 -5.62 -6.09
C ALA A 71 -21.65 -4.74 -5.93
N PRO A 72 -21.77 -3.62 -5.19
CA PRO A 72 -20.63 -2.80 -4.85
C PRO A 72 -19.51 -3.63 -4.21
N THR A 73 -18.27 -3.27 -4.52
CA THR A 73 -17.08 -3.88 -3.91
C THR A 73 -16.70 -3.10 -2.66
N THR A 74 -16.39 -3.81 -1.58
CA THR A 74 -15.77 -3.22 -0.39
C THR A 74 -14.26 -3.22 -0.55
N VAL A 75 -13.65 -2.06 -0.33
CA VAL A 75 -12.19 -1.88 -0.32
C VAL A 75 -11.77 -1.49 1.08
N LYS A 76 -10.87 -2.28 1.66
CA LYS A 76 -10.24 -1.98 2.95
C LYS A 76 -8.75 -1.86 2.76
N LEU A 77 -8.18 -0.76 3.27
CA LEU A 77 -6.74 -0.54 3.36
C LEU A 77 -6.35 -0.49 4.84
N ASP A 78 -5.52 -1.44 5.26
CA ASP A 78 -4.80 -1.37 6.52
C ASP A 78 -3.37 -0.91 6.24
N VAL A 79 -2.94 0.17 6.88
CA VAL A 79 -1.56 0.69 6.81
C VAL A 79 -0.93 0.52 8.19
N ASN A 80 0.30 0.02 8.23
CA ASN A 80 1.10 -0.06 9.45
C ASN A 80 2.48 0.52 9.14
N VAL A 81 2.79 1.65 9.76
CA VAL A 81 4.07 2.34 9.59
C VAL A 81 4.72 2.51 10.96
N LYS A 82 6.01 2.27 11.00
CA LYS A 82 6.86 2.58 12.15
C LYS A 82 8.16 3.18 11.65
N PHE A 83 8.51 4.35 12.13
CA PHE A 83 9.78 5.01 11.82
C PHE A 83 10.86 4.52 12.79
N ARG A 84 12.11 4.48 12.33
CA ARG A 84 13.25 4.18 13.21
C ARG A 84 13.51 5.31 14.20
N ASN A 85 13.34 6.56 13.76
CA ASN A 85 13.48 7.72 14.63
C ASN A 85 12.15 7.97 15.38
N PRO A 86 12.13 7.89 16.72
CA PRO A 86 10.91 8.08 17.52
C PRO A 86 10.24 9.44 17.31
N VAL A 87 11.01 10.48 17.00
CA VAL A 87 10.47 11.82 16.74
C VAL A 87 9.67 11.84 15.43
N TYR A 88 10.18 11.19 14.38
CA TYR A 88 9.46 11.06 13.12
C TYR A 88 8.22 10.19 13.26
N ASP A 89 8.31 9.12 14.06
CA ASP A 89 7.19 8.22 14.34
C ASP A 89 5.99 8.97 14.95
N GLN A 90 6.24 9.76 16.00
CA GLN A 90 5.21 10.55 16.67
C GLN A 90 4.62 11.65 15.79
N MET A 91 5.46 12.30 14.98
CA MET A 91 5.00 13.32 14.04
C MET A 91 4.15 12.69 12.92
N PHE A 92 4.53 11.51 12.47
CA PHE A 92 3.88 10.83 11.37
C PHE A 92 2.55 10.17 11.77
N ALA A 93 2.43 9.68 13.01
CA ALA A 93 1.19 9.13 13.55
C ALA A 93 -0.02 10.07 13.35
N GLN A 94 0.20 11.39 13.37
CA GLN A 94 -0.85 12.39 13.17
C GLN A 94 -1.27 12.59 11.71
N VAL A 95 -0.45 12.17 10.74
CA VAL A 95 -0.69 12.33 9.29
C VAL A 95 -1.00 11.01 8.59
N GLU A 96 -0.82 9.87 9.25
CA GLU A 96 -1.12 8.54 8.72
C GLU A 96 -2.53 8.44 8.10
N GLN A 97 -3.55 8.90 8.82
CA GLN A 97 -4.95 8.90 8.35
C GLN A 97 -5.14 9.70 7.05
N LYS A 98 -4.41 10.81 6.89
CA LYS A 98 -4.46 11.61 5.67
C LYS A 98 -3.80 10.89 4.49
N VAL A 99 -2.70 10.18 4.74
CA VAL A 99 -2.02 9.39 3.72
C VAL A 99 -2.87 8.20 3.28
N ALA A 100 -3.44 7.45 4.24
CA ALA A 100 -4.36 6.36 3.94
C ALA A 100 -5.58 6.85 3.13
N GLY A 101 -6.17 7.98 3.53
CA GLY A 101 -7.26 8.61 2.78
C GLY A 101 -6.86 8.99 1.35
N ALA A 102 -5.69 9.61 1.17
CA ALA A 102 -5.17 9.96 -0.16
C ALA A 102 -4.94 8.72 -1.05
N MET A 103 -4.44 7.62 -0.46
CA MET A 103 -4.25 6.35 -1.17
C MET A 103 -5.58 5.74 -1.63
N ILE A 104 -6.60 5.73 -0.77
CA ILE A 104 -7.96 5.27 -1.13
C ILE A 104 -8.54 6.15 -2.25
N SER A 105 -8.47 7.47 -2.13
CA SER A 105 -9.01 8.37 -3.16
C SER A 105 -8.31 8.20 -4.51
N ALA A 106 -6.98 7.98 -4.51
CA ALA A 106 -6.23 7.68 -5.72
C ALA A 106 -6.65 6.34 -6.34
N PHE A 107 -6.91 5.33 -5.51
CA PHE A 107 -7.43 4.03 -5.95
C PHE A 107 -8.81 4.17 -6.61
N GLU A 108 -9.77 4.81 -5.94
CA GLU A 108 -11.13 5.02 -6.46
C GLU A 108 -11.12 5.78 -7.78
N LYS A 109 -10.32 6.86 -7.86
CA LYS A 109 -10.14 7.63 -9.09
C LYS A 109 -9.59 6.74 -10.21
N ARG A 110 -8.64 5.85 -9.91
CA ARG A 110 -8.05 4.95 -10.90
C ARG A 110 -9.07 3.91 -11.39
N VAL A 111 -9.90 3.37 -10.51
CA VAL A 111 -10.98 2.44 -10.89
C VAL A 111 -11.95 3.12 -11.84
N LYS A 112 -12.44 4.32 -11.50
CA LYS A 112 -13.36 5.08 -12.36
C LYS A 112 -12.78 5.35 -13.75
N GLN A 113 -11.51 5.74 -13.82
CA GLN A 113 -10.82 5.98 -15.09
C GLN A 113 -10.65 4.73 -15.97
N LEU A 114 -10.65 3.54 -15.37
CA LEU A 114 -10.56 2.28 -16.10
C LEU A 114 -11.94 1.83 -16.57
N ASP A 115 -12.96 2.03 -15.74
CA ASP A 115 -14.36 1.76 -16.08
C ASP A 115 -14.85 2.61 -17.26
N GLU A 116 -14.51 3.91 -17.27
CA GLU A 116 -14.80 4.83 -18.39
C GLU A 116 -14.11 4.47 -19.72
N LYS A 117 -13.15 3.53 -19.72
CA LYS A 117 -12.39 3.12 -20.90
C LYS A 117 -12.80 1.75 -21.45
N LEU A 118 -13.71 1.05 -20.77
CA LEU A 118 -14.30 -0.21 -21.20
C LEU A 118 -15.57 0.07 -22.02
#